data_AF-A0A7C4YHX3-F1
#
_entry.id   AF-A0A7C4YHX3-F1
#
_cell.length_a   1.000
_cell.length_b   1.000
_cell.length_c   1.000
_cell.angle_alpha   90.00
_cell.angle_beta   90.00
_cell.angle_gamma   90.00
#
_symmetry.space_group_name_H-M   'P 1'
#
loop_
_entity.id
_entity.type
_entity.pdbx_description
1 polymer ?
#
loop_
_entity_poly.entity_id
_entity_poly.type
_entity_poly.pdbx_seq_one_letter_code
_entity_poly.pdbx_strand_id
1 'polypeptide(L)'
;MLNKNSLRNFLGELPLAAELDYALRQKNRARKDHYNLSRLQKSLPRAVAQVKPFIEKAPAGKKILFFATLHYWIEQSAYISLVLAGLGHKVTLLTLHYSEWHKEMDKLTQRQRGLHTRDALSSLATFVEHASLLDLKPASDLPASLKSDIEEISLWDAQYTLMREEVDMMDAGDKALYDLRLKRNTFAALAALEWMQVNKPDVVLIPNGLILEMGIVFRVARHLNIPAVTFEFNDQREQIWLAQNTSIMRQDTDYLVRDRCSLPMTEEMYERLADLENARRGARVWG
;
A
#
# COMPACT_ATOMS: atom_id res chain seq x y z
N MET A 1 -3.02 3.23 38.72
CA MET A 1 -1.90 2.52 38.05
C MET A 1 -1.96 2.82 36.56
N LEU A 2 -0.87 3.26 35.94
CA LEU A 2 -0.81 3.44 34.48
C LEU A 2 -0.92 2.06 33.81
N ASN A 3 -1.92 1.86 32.95
CA ASN A 3 -2.00 0.65 32.12
C ASN A 3 -0.86 0.66 31.09
N LYS A 4 -0.37 -0.52 30.71
CA LYS A 4 0.75 -0.74 29.79
C LYS A 4 0.62 0.09 28.50
N ASN A 5 -0.57 0.15 27.91
CA ASN A 5 -0.80 0.94 26.69
C ASN A 5 -0.62 2.44 26.90
N SER A 6 -1.09 2.98 28.02
CA SER A 6 -0.90 4.40 28.37
C SER A 6 0.58 4.74 28.55
N LEU A 7 1.35 3.86 29.21
CA LEU A 7 2.79 4.04 29.34
C LEU A 7 3.50 4.01 27.97
N ARG A 8 3.13 3.07 27.09
CA ARG A 8 3.71 3.01 25.75
C ARG A 8 3.34 4.21 24.89
N ASN A 9 2.14 4.75 25.01
CA ASN A 9 1.77 6.00 24.34
C ASN A 9 2.61 7.18 24.83
N PHE A 10 2.76 7.33 26.14
CA PHE A 10 3.60 8.37 26.73
C PHE A 10 5.06 8.27 26.28
N LEU A 11 5.66 7.08 26.37
CA LEU A 11 7.03 6.84 25.86
C LEU A 11 7.14 7.09 24.35
N GLY A 12 6.08 6.83 23.59
CA GLY A 12 6.01 7.11 22.17
C GLY A 12 5.97 8.59 21.83
N GLU A 13 5.61 9.47 22.77
CA GLU A 13 5.62 10.92 22.59
C GLU A 13 6.97 11.54 22.95
N LEU A 14 7.68 10.96 23.91
CA LEU A 14 8.99 11.44 24.33
C LEU A 14 9.99 11.41 23.17
N PRO A 15 10.74 12.50 22.93
CA PRO A 15 11.83 12.51 21.96
C PRO A 15 12.86 11.42 22.29
N LEU A 16 13.36 10.73 21.26
CA LEU A 16 14.44 9.73 21.33
C LEU A 16 14.13 8.45 22.15
N ALA A 17 13.00 8.38 22.86
CA ALA A 17 12.69 7.22 23.70
C ALA A 17 12.49 5.94 22.87
N ALA A 18 11.82 6.05 21.72
CA ALA A 18 11.62 4.93 20.80
C ALA A 18 12.94 4.49 20.16
N GLU A 19 13.79 5.45 19.80
CA GLU A 19 15.11 5.27 19.20
C GLU A 19 16.07 4.56 20.17
N LEU A 20 16.10 5.00 21.42
CA LEU A 20 16.91 4.40 22.48
C LEU A 20 16.45 2.97 22.80
N ASP A 21 15.14 2.74 23.00
CA ASP A 21 14.63 1.38 23.24
C ASP A 21 14.91 0.48 22.02
N TYR A 22 14.77 1.02 20.81
CA TYR A 22 15.03 0.28 19.58
C TYR A 22 16.50 -0.12 19.46
N ALA A 23 17.42 0.84 19.58
CA ALA A 23 18.86 0.61 19.43
C ALA A 23 19.41 -0.34 20.50
N LEU A 24 18.96 -0.21 21.75
CA LEU A 24 19.49 -0.99 22.87
C LEU A 24 18.86 -2.39 22.99
N ARG A 25 17.60 -2.57 22.59
CA ARG A 25 16.86 -3.80 22.91
C ARG A 25 16.20 -4.49 21.73
N GLN A 26 15.73 -3.75 20.72
CA GLN A 26 14.86 -4.31 19.69
C GLN A 26 15.57 -4.58 18.36
N LYS A 27 16.61 -3.81 18.00
CA LYS A 27 17.25 -3.86 16.69
C LYS A 27 17.69 -5.27 16.27
N ASN A 28 18.30 -6.01 17.19
CA ASN A 28 18.81 -7.36 16.93
C ASN A 28 17.85 -8.46 17.41
N ARG A 29 16.65 -8.10 17.88
CA ARG A 29 15.69 -9.06 18.44
C ARG A 29 14.70 -9.49 17.37
N ALA A 30 14.42 -10.78 17.31
CA ALA A 30 13.33 -11.29 16.48
C ALA A 30 11.99 -10.66 16.93
N ARG A 31 11.36 -9.91 16.02
CA ARG A 31 10.02 -9.37 16.22
C ARG A 31 9.01 -10.50 16.26
N LYS A 32 8.07 -10.42 17.22
CA LYS A 32 6.96 -11.35 17.38
C LYS A 32 5.63 -10.76 16.89
N ASP A 33 5.64 -9.57 16.29
CA ASP A 33 4.45 -8.98 15.70
C ASP A 33 4.31 -9.35 14.22
N HIS A 34 3.10 -9.19 13.67
CA HIS A 34 2.80 -9.45 12.26
C HIS A 34 3.50 -8.45 11.31
N TYR A 35 4.26 -7.49 11.84
CA TYR A 35 5.05 -6.53 11.07
C TYR A 35 6.52 -6.93 11.06
N ASN A 36 6.90 -7.75 10.06
CA ASN A 36 8.26 -8.30 9.98
C ASN A 36 8.86 -8.04 8.59
N LEU A 37 10.03 -7.41 8.57
CA LEU A 37 10.83 -7.12 7.36
C LEU A 37 12.22 -7.77 7.41
N SER A 38 12.41 -8.77 8.28
CA SER A 38 13.71 -9.45 8.44
C SER A 38 14.15 -10.21 7.20
N ARG A 39 13.20 -10.69 6.38
CA ARG A 39 13.50 -11.31 5.08
C ARG A 39 14.08 -10.26 4.15
N LEU A 40 13.37 -9.15 3.97
CA LEU A 40 13.84 -8.01 3.17
C LEU A 40 15.24 -7.55 3.60
N GLN A 41 15.46 -7.31 4.89
CA GLN A 41 16.75 -6.85 5.42
C GLN A 41 17.91 -7.80 5.09
N LYS A 42 17.65 -9.11 5.05
CA LYS A 42 18.67 -10.13 4.71
C LYS A 42 18.96 -10.21 3.21
N SER A 43 17.93 -10.09 2.37
CA SER A 43 18.05 -10.34 0.93
C SER A 43 18.35 -9.09 0.10
N LEU A 44 17.95 -7.91 0.57
CA LEU A 44 18.07 -6.64 -0.16
C LEU A 44 19.52 -6.24 -0.50
N PRO A 45 20.54 -6.40 0.38
CA PRO A 45 21.91 -5.99 0.05
C PRO A 45 22.48 -6.69 -1.18
N ARG A 46 22.19 -7.99 -1.35
CA ARG A 46 22.63 -8.75 -2.52
C ARG A 46 21.94 -8.26 -3.79
N ALA A 47 20.65 -7.95 -3.72
CA ALA A 47 19.90 -7.43 -4.86
C ALA A 47 20.42 -6.05 -5.28
N VAL A 48 20.71 -5.16 -4.32
CA VAL A 48 21.31 -3.85 -4.58
C VAL A 48 22.65 -4.00 -5.31
N ALA A 49 23.51 -4.91 -4.86
CA ALA A 49 24.79 -5.17 -5.52
C ALA A 49 24.63 -5.65 -6.98
N GLN A 50 23.58 -6.42 -7.26
CA GLN A 50 23.28 -6.89 -8.62
C GLN A 50 22.76 -5.78 -9.53
N VAL A 51 21.95 -4.85 -9.00
CA VAL A 51 21.31 -3.80 -9.79
C VAL A 51 22.23 -2.58 -10.00
N LYS A 52 23.19 -2.36 -9.10
CA LYS A 52 24.13 -1.22 -9.15
C LYS A 52 24.78 -0.96 -10.53
N PRO A 53 25.32 -1.96 -11.26
CA PRO A 53 25.93 -1.73 -12.58
C PRO A 53 24.94 -1.21 -13.64
N PHE A 54 23.64 -1.48 -13.46
CA PHE A 54 22.59 -0.99 -14.36
C PHE A 54 22.23 0.45 -14.02
N ILE A 55 22.13 0.80 -12.73
CA ILE A 55 21.88 2.17 -12.26
C ILE A 55 22.94 3.13 -12.81
N GLU A 56 24.22 2.76 -12.73
CA GLU A 56 25.34 3.61 -13.18
C GLU A 56 25.33 3.90 -14.69
N LYS A 57 24.65 3.06 -15.48
CA LYS A 57 24.56 3.18 -16.95
C LYS A 57 23.20 3.66 -17.42
N ALA A 58 22.23 3.76 -16.52
CA ALA A 58 20.86 4.04 -16.90
C ALA A 58 20.69 5.52 -17.29
N PRO A 59 19.90 5.81 -18.35
CA PRO A 59 19.53 7.18 -18.67
C PRO A 59 18.62 7.76 -17.58
N ALA A 60 18.59 9.08 -17.46
CA ALA A 60 17.65 9.73 -16.54
C ALA A 60 16.20 9.41 -16.92
N GLY A 61 15.47 8.83 -15.96
CA GLY A 61 14.07 8.48 -16.09
C GLY A 61 13.13 9.43 -15.35
N LYS A 62 11.88 9.00 -15.25
CA LYS A 62 10.80 9.66 -14.50
C LYS A 62 11.06 9.76 -12.98
N LYS A 63 10.43 10.75 -12.35
CA LYS A 63 10.20 10.84 -10.91
C LYS A 63 9.00 9.98 -10.53
N ILE A 64 9.25 8.95 -9.75
CA ILE A 64 8.25 7.96 -9.37
C ILE A 64 7.98 8.08 -7.87
N LEU A 65 6.73 8.32 -7.50
CA LEU A 65 6.27 8.09 -6.14
C LEU A 65 5.74 6.66 -6.03
N PHE A 66 6.28 5.87 -5.12
CA PHE A 66 5.77 4.54 -4.82
C PHE A 66 5.22 4.54 -3.39
N PHE A 67 3.92 4.37 -3.23
CA PHE A 67 3.30 4.21 -1.92
C PHE A 67 3.15 2.74 -1.53
N ALA A 68 3.49 2.39 -0.28
CA ALA A 68 3.28 1.05 0.25
C ALA A 68 2.91 1.06 1.74
N THR A 69 1.97 0.20 2.13
CA THR A 69 1.62 -0.06 3.53
C THR A 69 1.50 -1.55 3.76
N LEU A 70 1.59 -2.02 5.01
CA LEU A 70 1.72 -3.44 5.37
C LEU A 70 3.09 -4.01 4.96
N HIS A 71 3.60 -4.98 5.73
CA HIS A 71 4.97 -5.43 5.59
C HIS A 71 5.23 -6.09 4.22
N TYR A 72 4.32 -6.94 3.74
CA TYR A 72 4.50 -7.67 2.49
C TYR A 72 4.50 -6.76 1.25
N TRP A 73 3.65 -5.74 1.22
CA TRP A 73 3.70 -4.72 0.17
C TRP A 73 4.97 -3.89 0.22
N ILE A 74 5.47 -3.56 1.42
CA ILE A 74 6.75 -2.86 1.57
C ILE A 74 7.90 -3.73 1.04
N GLU A 75 7.91 -5.04 1.31
CA GLU A 75 8.93 -5.95 0.76
C GLU A 75 8.92 -5.92 -0.78
N GLN A 76 7.75 -6.08 -1.40
CA GLN A 76 7.62 -6.07 -2.85
C GLN A 76 7.98 -4.71 -3.46
N SER A 77 7.50 -3.63 -2.86
CA SER A 77 7.74 -2.27 -3.34
C SER A 77 9.21 -1.89 -3.26
N ALA A 78 9.97 -2.41 -2.29
CA ALA A 78 11.42 -2.21 -2.22
C ALA A 78 12.14 -2.82 -3.43
N TYR A 79 11.76 -4.04 -3.84
CA TYR A 79 12.34 -4.69 -5.02
C TYR A 79 11.97 -4.01 -6.32
N ILE A 80 10.69 -3.65 -6.49
CA ILE A 80 10.25 -2.92 -7.69
C ILE A 80 10.91 -1.53 -7.74
N SER A 81 11.04 -0.84 -6.60
CA SER A 81 11.76 0.44 -6.52
C SER A 81 13.22 0.30 -6.94
N LEU A 82 13.89 -0.78 -6.53
CA LEU A 82 15.26 -1.07 -6.95
C LEU A 82 15.35 -1.32 -8.45
N VAL A 83 14.43 -2.10 -9.03
CA VAL A 83 14.38 -2.33 -10.49
C VAL A 83 14.17 -1.02 -11.24
N LEU A 84 13.23 -0.18 -10.79
CA LEU A 84 12.97 1.14 -11.39
C LEU A 84 14.19 2.07 -11.29
N ALA A 85 14.90 2.06 -10.16
CA ALA A 85 16.17 2.78 -10.03
C ALA A 85 17.23 2.22 -11.01
N GLY A 86 17.28 0.91 -11.20
CA GLY A 86 18.11 0.23 -12.22
C GLY A 86 17.79 0.64 -13.66
N LEU A 87 16.56 1.07 -13.93
CA LEU A 87 16.11 1.65 -15.20
C LEU A 87 16.33 3.17 -15.28
N GLY A 88 16.92 3.78 -14.24
CA GLY A 88 17.29 5.19 -14.20
C GLY A 88 16.21 6.12 -13.67
N HIS A 89 15.12 5.58 -13.13
CA HIS A 89 14.07 6.38 -12.50
C HIS A 89 14.49 6.90 -11.12
N LYS A 90 14.06 8.12 -10.79
CA LYS A 90 14.18 8.65 -9.43
C LYS A 90 12.97 8.20 -8.62
N VAL A 91 13.16 7.22 -7.74
CA VAL A 91 12.07 6.64 -6.95
C VAL A 91 12.08 7.21 -5.53
N THR A 92 10.91 7.66 -5.07
CA THR A 92 10.62 7.86 -3.65
C THR A 92 9.66 6.77 -3.18
N LEU A 93 10.13 5.91 -2.29
CA LEU A 93 9.32 4.90 -1.60
C LEU A 93 8.74 5.51 -0.33
N LEU A 94 7.45 5.84 -0.39
CA LEU A 94 6.67 6.41 0.72
C LEU A 94 5.92 5.29 1.45
N THR A 95 6.27 5.05 2.71
CA THR A 95 5.74 3.90 3.46
C THR A 95 4.82 4.32 4.62
N LEU A 96 3.85 3.47 4.94
CA LEU A 96 2.97 3.64 6.11
C LEU A 96 2.91 2.36 6.94
N HIS A 97 3.32 2.43 8.21
CA HIS A 97 3.68 1.25 9.00
C HIS A 97 2.63 0.81 10.03
N TYR A 98 1.33 0.98 9.78
CA TYR A 98 0.30 0.61 10.77
C TYR A 98 0.23 -0.90 11.05
N SER A 99 0.59 -1.75 10.07
CA SER A 99 0.52 -3.23 10.08
C SER A 99 -0.87 -3.83 10.24
N GLU A 100 -1.72 -3.25 11.08
CA GLU A 100 -3.04 -3.75 11.40
C GLU A 100 -4.04 -2.64 11.11
N TRP A 101 -4.93 -2.89 10.15
CA TRP A 101 -5.86 -1.89 9.66
C TRP A 101 -7.09 -1.71 10.56
N HIS A 102 -7.45 -2.73 11.34
CA HIS A 102 -8.68 -2.81 12.15
C HIS A 102 -8.50 -2.40 13.63
N LYS A 103 -7.28 -2.06 14.06
CA LYS A 103 -7.04 -1.67 15.46
C LYS A 103 -5.99 -0.58 15.60
N GLU A 104 -6.18 0.26 16.61
CA GLU A 104 -5.21 1.30 16.95
C GLU A 104 -3.97 0.69 17.62
N MET A 105 -2.81 1.27 17.32
CA MET A 105 -1.52 0.82 17.83
C MET A 105 -0.93 1.91 18.70
N ASP A 106 -0.24 1.52 19.77
CA ASP A 106 0.43 2.49 20.63
C ASP A 106 1.56 3.21 19.91
N LYS A 107 1.79 4.48 20.28
CA LYS A 107 2.75 5.38 19.60
C LYS A 107 4.18 4.84 19.63
N LEU A 108 4.61 4.21 20.73
CA LEU A 108 5.95 3.65 20.85
C LEU A 108 6.15 2.50 19.85
N THR A 109 5.23 1.53 19.81
CA THR A 109 5.28 0.43 18.83
C THR A 109 5.27 0.97 17.41
N GLN A 110 4.43 1.97 17.12
CA GLN A 110 4.33 2.58 15.81
C GLN A 110 5.65 3.23 15.38
N ARG A 111 6.31 3.99 16.26
CA ARG A 111 7.65 4.57 16.01
C ARG A 111 8.71 3.49 15.81
N GLN A 112 8.70 2.45 16.63
CA GLN A 112 9.62 1.32 16.49
C GLN A 112 9.48 0.59 15.14
N ARG A 113 8.26 0.51 14.58
CA ARG A 113 8.03 -0.03 13.23
C ARG A 113 8.60 0.86 12.14
N GLY A 114 8.51 2.19 12.32
CA GLY A 114 9.18 3.16 11.46
C GLY A 114 10.69 2.94 11.43
N LEU A 115 11.32 2.84 12.60
CA LEU A 115 12.76 2.54 12.73
C LEU A 115 13.14 1.20 12.10
N HIS A 116 12.35 0.16 12.37
CA HIS A 116 12.55 -1.17 11.77
C HIS A 116 12.49 -1.14 10.24
N THR A 117 11.60 -0.33 9.68
CA THR A 117 11.46 -0.19 8.22
C THR A 117 12.64 0.56 7.61
N ARG A 118 13.09 1.65 8.24
CA ARG A 118 14.30 2.38 7.83
C ARG A 118 15.54 1.47 7.87
N ASP A 119 15.71 0.69 8.94
CA ASP A 119 16.83 -0.24 9.06
C ASP A 119 16.78 -1.34 7.98
N ALA A 120 15.59 -1.89 7.70
CA ALA A 120 15.40 -2.90 6.66
C ALA A 120 15.69 -2.37 5.24
N LEU A 121 15.38 -1.10 4.98
CA LEU A 121 15.59 -0.43 3.69
C LEU A 121 16.97 0.24 3.55
N SER A 122 17.79 0.24 4.60
CA SER A 122 19.06 0.99 4.64
C SER A 122 19.99 0.74 3.45
N SER A 123 20.09 -0.50 2.97
CA SER A 123 20.93 -0.84 1.80
C SER A 123 20.43 -0.23 0.47
N LEU A 124 19.16 0.18 0.41
CA LEU A 124 18.54 0.79 -0.77
C LEU A 124 18.67 2.33 -0.77
N ALA A 125 18.97 2.93 0.38
CA ALA A 125 18.90 4.38 0.60
C ALA A 125 19.79 5.23 -0.33
N THR A 126 20.83 4.64 -0.92
CA THR A 126 21.69 5.33 -1.91
C THR A 126 21.00 5.54 -3.25
N PHE A 127 20.00 4.72 -3.58
CA PHE A 127 19.37 4.67 -4.91
C PHE A 127 17.88 5.01 -4.91
N VAL A 128 17.21 4.80 -3.78
CA VAL A 128 15.79 5.11 -3.60
C VAL A 128 15.64 5.96 -2.35
N GLU A 129 14.92 7.08 -2.50
CA GLU A 129 14.56 7.91 -1.37
C GLU A 129 13.47 7.22 -0.55
N HIS A 130 13.67 7.08 0.75
CA HIS A 130 12.66 6.51 1.65
C HIS A 130 12.10 7.60 2.56
N ALA A 131 10.77 7.64 2.66
CA ALA A 131 10.06 8.48 3.63
C ALA A 131 8.92 7.70 4.28
N SER A 132 8.59 8.02 5.52
CA SER A 132 7.39 7.53 6.20
C SER A 132 6.29 8.57 6.06
N LEU A 133 5.09 8.16 5.66
CA LEU A 133 3.92 9.04 5.61
C LEU A 133 3.61 9.65 6.99
N LEU A 134 3.93 8.93 8.08
CA LEU A 134 3.75 9.39 9.46
C LEU A 134 4.67 10.54 9.88
N ASP A 135 5.76 10.76 9.15
CA ASP A 135 6.72 11.83 9.45
C ASP A 135 6.43 13.10 8.63
N LEU A 136 5.48 13.03 7.70
CA LEU A 136 5.12 14.16 6.85
C LEU A 136 4.23 15.14 7.59
N LYS A 137 4.38 16.42 7.23
CA LYS A 137 3.42 17.45 7.60
C LYS A 137 2.20 17.33 6.68
N PRO A 138 0.99 17.04 7.20
CA PRO A 138 -0.21 16.99 6.38
C PRO A 138 -0.63 18.39 5.91
N ALA A 139 -1.37 18.44 4.80
CA ALA A 139 -2.10 19.64 4.39
C ALA A 139 -3.06 20.10 5.51
N SER A 140 -3.52 21.35 5.45
CA SER A 140 -4.46 21.88 6.44
C SER A 140 -5.92 21.49 6.18
N ASP A 141 -6.28 21.26 4.92
CA ASP A 141 -7.65 20.91 4.51
C ASP A 141 -7.65 20.05 3.24
N LEU A 142 -8.78 19.40 2.95
CA LEU A 142 -9.01 18.62 1.75
C LEU A 142 -10.13 19.23 0.88
N PRO A 143 -9.97 19.19 -0.46
CA PRO A 143 -11.06 19.39 -1.41
C PRO A 143 -12.27 18.51 -1.12
N ALA A 144 -13.47 18.99 -1.43
CA ALA A 144 -14.73 18.28 -1.18
C ALA A 144 -14.78 16.90 -1.86
N SER A 145 -14.21 16.77 -3.06
CA SER A 145 -14.14 15.47 -3.76
C SER A 145 -13.37 14.43 -2.96
N LEU A 146 -12.24 14.81 -2.36
CA LEU A 146 -11.43 13.90 -1.57
C LEU A 146 -12.08 13.56 -0.23
N LYS A 147 -12.85 14.48 0.37
CA LYS A 147 -13.65 14.19 1.58
C LYS A 147 -14.69 13.11 1.30
N SER A 148 -15.39 13.19 0.17
CA SER A 148 -16.33 12.16 -0.27
C SER A 148 -15.64 10.82 -0.54
N ASP A 149 -14.48 10.83 -1.23
CA ASP A 149 -13.71 9.61 -1.49
C ASP A 149 -13.25 8.93 -0.18
N ILE A 150 -12.90 9.72 0.84
CA ILE A 150 -12.50 9.21 2.15
C ILE A 150 -13.65 8.49 2.85
N GLU A 151 -14.86 9.06 2.84
CA GLU A 151 -16.04 8.44 3.44
C GLU A 151 -16.37 7.12 2.74
N GLU A 152 -16.39 7.12 1.40
CA GLU A 152 -16.63 5.93 0.58
C GLU A 152 -15.61 4.81 0.88
N ILE A 153 -14.31 5.12 0.80
CA ILE A 153 -13.27 4.11 1.00
C ILE A 153 -13.26 3.63 2.46
N SER A 154 -13.54 4.50 3.43
CA SER A 154 -13.59 4.11 4.84
C SER A 154 -14.76 3.17 5.13
N LEU A 155 -15.89 3.33 4.43
CA LEU A 155 -17.00 2.40 4.47
C LEU A 155 -16.62 1.05 3.85
N TRP A 156 -16.00 1.05 2.66
CA TRP A 156 -15.51 -0.17 2.02
C TRP A 156 -14.49 -0.91 2.88
N ASP A 157 -13.61 -0.18 3.56
CA ASP A 157 -12.63 -0.77 4.49
C ASP A 157 -13.32 -1.50 5.64
N ALA A 158 -14.40 -0.93 6.18
CA ALA A 158 -15.20 -1.55 7.24
C ALA A 158 -15.94 -2.79 6.70
N GLN A 159 -16.62 -2.68 5.56
CA GLN A 159 -17.29 -3.81 4.88
C GLN A 159 -16.33 -4.98 4.64
N TYR A 160 -15.15 -4.69 4.06
CA TYR A 160 -14.12 -5.68 3.77
C TYR A 160 -13.58 -6.34 5.05
N THR A 161 -13.35 -5.55 6.10
CA THR A 161 -12.84 -6.07 7.37
C THR A 161 -13.87 -6.93 8.11
N LEU A 162 -15.15 -6.54 8.07
CA LEU A 162 -16.24 -7.25 8.74
C LEU A 162 -16.78 -8.42 7.90
N MET A 163 -16.41 -8.49 6.62
CA MET A 163 -16.95 -9.45 5.63
C MET A 163 -18.49 -9.34 5.51
N ARG A 164 -18.99 -8.11 5.44
CA ARG A 164 -20.42 -7.78 5.36
C ARG A 164 -20.67 -6.71 4.30
N GLU A 165 -21.81 -6.80 3.62
CA GLU A 165 -22.22 -5.78 2.65
C GLU A 165 -22.70 -4.49 3.33
N GLU A 166 -23.31 -4.59 4.51
CA GLU A 166 -23.79 -3.45 5.28
C GLU A 166 -23.01 -3.31 6.59
N VAL A 167 -22.71 -2.06 6.97
CA VAL A 167 -22.05 -1.69 8.23
C VAL A 167 -23.08 -1.00 9.10
N ASP A 168 -23.35 -1.55 10.27
CA ASP A 168 -24.34 -0.98 11.19
C ASP A 168 -23.73 0.16 11.99
N MET A 169 -24.07 1.41 11.63
CA MET A 169 -23.57 2.59 12.32
C MET A 169 -24.18 2.79 13.72
N MET A 170 -25.20 2.00 14.09
CA MET A 170 -25.76 1.96 15.44
C MET A 170 -25.02 0.96 16.33
N ASP A 171 -24.34 -0.04 15.75
CA ASP A 171 -23.44 -0.93 16.49
C ASP A 171 -22.14 -0.20 16.86
N ALA A 172 -21.77 -0.27 18.13
CA ALA A 172 -20.60 0.44 18.65
C ALA A 172 -19.27 -0.10 18.09
N GLY A 173 -19.20 -1.38 17.74
CA GLY A 173 -18.01 -2.02 17.19
C GLY A 173 -17.79 -1.66 15.73
N ASP A 174 -18.83 -1.80 14.91
CA ASP A 174 -18.84 -1.42 13.50
C ASP A 174 -18.54 0.09 13.35
N LYS A 175 -19.19 0.94 14.16
CA LYS A 175 -18.90 2.38 14.19
C LYS A 175 -17.46 2.69 14.59
N ALA A 176 -16.92 2.02 15.61
CA ALA A 176 -15.54 2.25 16.05
C ALA A 176 -14.51 1.88 14.97
N LEU A 177 -14.76 0.81 14.21
CA LEU A 177 -13.95 0.43 13.07
C LEU A 177 -14.02 1.47 11.95
N TYR A 178 -15.23 1.88 11.57
CA TYR A 178 -15.43 2.93 10.56
C TYR A 178 -14.72 4.24 10.96
N ASP A 179 -14.91 4.72 12.18
CA ASP A 179 -14.27 5.95 12.67
C ASP A 179 -12.72 5.84 12.66
N LEU A 180 -12.17 4.67 12.97
CA LEU A 180 -10.74 4.40 12.86
C LEU A 180 -10.26 4.49 11.40
N ARG A 181 -10.98 3.88 10.46
CA ARG A 181 -10.65 3.93 9.02
C ARG A 181 -10.75 5.37 8.52
N LEU A 182 -11.81 6.08 8.87
CA LEU A 182 -12.02 7.49 8.52
C LEU A 182 -10.86 8.36 9.00
N LYS A 183 -10.45 8.21 10.26
CA LYS A 183 -9.29 8.93 10.84
C LYS A 183 -8.00 8.67 10.05
N ARG A 184 -7.70 7.41 9.73
CA ARG A 184 -6.45 7.04 9.04
C ARG A 184 -6.45 7.43 7.57
N ASN A 185 -7.57 7.23 6.89
CA ASN A 185 -7.75 7.62 5.49
C ASN A 185 -7.70 9.15 5.34
N THR A 186 -8.28 9.90 6.27
CA THR A 186 -8.16 11.37 6.31
C THR A 186 -6.71 11.82 6.45
N PHE A 187 -5.97 11.24 7.40
CA PHE A 187 -4.54 11.55 7.56
C PHE A 187 -3.75 11.23 6.29
N ALA A 188 -3.97 10.05 5.69
CA ALA A 188 -3.27 9.63 4.48
C ALA A 188 -3.55 10.58 3.32
N ALA A 189 -4.80 11.02 3.14
CA ALA A 189 -5.16 11.97 2.10
C ALA A 189 -4.45 13.31 2.28
N LEU A 190 -4.47 13.87 3.50
CA LEU A 190 -3.83 15.16 3.79
C LEU A 190 -2.31 15.10 3.57
N ALA A 191 -1.66 14.04 4.04
CA ALA A 191 -0.23 13.85 3.90
C ALA A 191 0.18 13.61 2.43
N ALA A 192 -0.57 12.78 1.71
CA ALA A 192 -0.32 12.51 0.29
C ALA A 192 -0.56 13.75 -0.57
N LEU A 193 -1.62 14.52 -0.29
CA LEU A 193 -1.96 15.74 -1.02
C LEU A 193 -0.82 16.75 -0.93
N GLU A 194 -0.39 17.08 0.29
CA GLU A 194 0.73 17.99 0.52
C GLU A 194 1.99 17.50 -0.19
N TRP A 195 2.35 16.23 -0.01
CA TRP A 195 3.57 15.68 -0.58
C TRP A 195 3.57 15.73 -2.11
N MET A 196 2.46 15.33 -2.76
CA MET A 196 2.37 15.29 -4.22
C MET A 196 2.32 16.70 -4.83
N GLN A 197 1.69 17.67 -4.17
CA GLN A 197 1.68 19.07 -4.62
C GLN A 197 3.08 19.70 -4.59
N VAL A 198 3.88 19.39 -3.56
CA VAL A 198 5.25 19.89 -3.41
C VAL A 198 6.21 19.19 -4.37
N ASN A 199 6.17 17.85 -4.44
CA ASN A 199 7.19 17.06 -5.14
C ASN A 199 6.86 16.78 -6.61
N LYS A 200 5.58 16.85 -7.00
CA LYS A 200 5.08 16.69 -8.38
C LYS A 200 5.69 15.47 -9.08
N PRO A 201 5.42 14.23 -8.61
CA PRO A 201 5.88 13.03 -9.29
C PRO A 201 5.26 12.90 -10.68
N ASP A 202 5.97 12.29 -11.62
CA ASP A 202 5.47 12.04 -12.98
C ASP A 202 4.47 10.89 -13.02
N VAL A 203 4.56 9.95 -12.07
CA VAL A 203 3.67 8.80 -11.91
C VAL A 203 3.67 8.32 -10.46
N VAL A 204 2.52 7.81 -10.01
CA VAL A 204 2.36 7.16 -8.71
C VAL A 204 2.11 5.67 -8.88
N LEU A 205 2.86 4.83 -8.16
CA LEU A 205 2.65 3.38 -8.09
C LEU A 205 2.05 3.02 -6.74
N ILE A 206 0.95 2.27 -6.77
CA ILE A 206 0.17 1.91 -5.59
C ILE A 206 -0.24 0.43 -5.70
N PRO A 207 0.04 -0.43 -4.71
CA PRO A 207 -0.57 -1.75 -4.68
C PRO A 207 -2.08 -1.64 -4.46
N ASN A 208 -2.88 -2.51 -5.08
CA ASN A 208 -4.35 -2.60 -4.95
C ASN A 208 -5.15 -1.37 -5.41
N GLY A 209 -4.97 -0.23 -4.74
CA GLY A 209 -5.57 1.06 -5.09
C GLY A 209 -7.09 1.17 -4.91
N LEU A 210 -7.75 0.22 -4.22
CA LEU A 210 -9.18 0.32 -3.87
C LEU A 210 -9.40 0.56 -2.39
N ILE A 211 -8.74 -0.23 -1.56
CA ILE A 211 -8.94 -0.26 -0.11
C ILE A 211 -7.80 0.42 0.65
N LEU A 212 -8.06 0.71 1.91
CA LEU A 212 -7.15 1.29 2.88
C LEU A 212 -6.55 2.61 2.40
N GLU A 213 -5.40 2.97 2.97
CA GLU A 213 -4.67 4.16 2.57
C GLU A 213 -4.14 4.05 1.13
N MET A 214 -4.09 2.84 0.54
CA MET A 214 -3.74 2.64 -0.87
C MET A 214 -4.81 3.25 -1.80
N GLY A 215 -6.09 2.97 -1.54
CA GLY A 215 -7.20 3.60 -2.24
C GLY A 215 -7.17 5.12 -2.13
N ILE A 216 -6.87 5.65 -0.95
CA ILE A 216 -6.76 7.08 -0.72
C ILE A 216 -5.63 7.73 -1.52
N VAL A 217 -4.43 7.17 -1.45
CA VAL A 217 -3.27 7.71 -2.20
C VAL A 217 -3.54 7.66 -3.71
N PHE A 218 -4.20 6.60 -4.18
CA PHE A 218 -4.67 6.53 -5.57
C PHE A 218 -5.63 7.67 -5.90
N ARG A 219 -6.68 7.89 -5.12
CA ARG A 219 -7.66 8.98 -5.33
C ARG A 219 -7.03 10.37 -5.33
N VAL A 220 -6.09 10.61 -4.41
CA VAL A 220 -5.31 11.87 -4.36
C VAL A 220 -4.51 12.07 -5.66
N ALA A 221 -3.81 11.04 -6.13
CA ALA A 221 -3.06 11.11 -7.39
C ALA A 221 -4.00 11.44 -8.57
N ARG A 222 -5.17 10.79 -8.64
CA ARG A 222 -6.17 11.05 -9.69
C ARG A 222 -6.74 12.46 -9.59
N HIS A 223 -7.04 12.95 -8.39
CA HIS A 223 -7.52 14.31 -8.16
C HIS A 223 -6.51 15.37 -8.65
N LEU A 224 -5.21 15.12 -8.46
CA LEU A 224 -4.13 15.99 -8.94
C LEU A 224 -3.78 15.77 -10.43
N ASN A 225 -4.54 14.93 -11.15
CA ASN A 225 -4.27 14.54 -12.53
C ASN A 225 -2.88 13.90 -12.75
N ILE A 226 -2.33 13.27 -11.71
CA ILE A 226 -1.08 12.52 -11.81
C ILE A 226 -1.40 11.12 -12.34
N PRO A 227 -0.66 10.61 -13.35
CA PRO A 227 -0.77 9.23 -13.78
C PRO A 227 -0.57 8.27 -12.61
N ALA A 228 -1.47 7.30 -12.46
CA ALA A 228 -1.37 6.29 -11.41
C ALA A 228 -1.35 4.90 -12.03
N VAL A 229 -0.49 4.02 -11.51
CA VAL A 229 -0.49 2.59 -11.82
C VAL A 229 -0.83 1.86 -10.54
N THR A 230 -1.91 1.08 -10.58
CA THR A 230 -2.24 0.16 -9.51
C THR A 230 -1.89 -1.26 -9.90
N PHE A 231 -1.50 -2.08 -8.93
CA PHE A 231 -1.09 -3.46 -9.22
C PHE A 231 -1.47 -4.44 -8.10
N GLU A 232 -1.72 -5.69 -8.49
CA GLU A 232 -2.08 -6.77 -7.57
C GLU A 232 -1.35 -8.06 -8.00
N PHE A 233 -1.14 -8.97 -7.06
CA PHE A 233 -0.52 -10.26 -7.34
C PHE A 233 -1.59 -11.35 -7.42
N ASN A 234 -1.46 -12.25 -8.40
CA ASN A 234 -2.32 -13.42 -8.48
C ASN A 234 -1.90 -14.47 -7.43
N ASP A 235 -2.87 -15.20 -6.87
CA ASP A 235 -2.65 -16.37 -6.01
C ASP A 235 -1.81 -17.45 -6.73
N GLN A 236 -1.95 -17.53 -8.05
CA GLN A 236 -1.02 -18.25 -8.91
C GLN A 236 0.27 -17.43 -9.03
N ARG A 237 1.28 -17.84 -8.25
CA ARG A 237 2.61 -17.21 -8.21
C ARG A 237 3.15 -16.98 -9.64
N GLU A 238 3.80 -15.83 -9.85
CA GLU A 238 4.49 -15.37 -11.09
C GLU A 238 3.72 -14.39 -12.01
N GLN A 239 2.51 -13.97 -11.66
CA GLN A 239 1.79 -12.93 -12.42
C GLN A 239 1.52 -11.67 -11.61
N ILE A 240 1.72 -10.51 -12.25
CA ILE A 240 1.34 -9.20 -11.72
C ILE A 240 0.28 -8.63 -12.64
N TRP A 241 -0.86 -8.24 -12.09
CA TRP A 241 -1.87 -7.52 -12.83
C TRP A 241 -1.70 -6.03 -12.60
N LEU A 242 -1.83 -5.26 -13.68
CA LEU A 242 -1.60 -3.82 -13.68
C LEU A 242 -2.85 -3.12 -14.22
N ALA A 243 -3.17 -1.97 -13.65
CA ALA A 243 -4.16 -1.08 -14.19
C ALA A 243 -3.66 0.36 -14.17
N GLN A 244 -3.88 1.07 -15.28
CA GLN A 244 -3.46 2.46 -15.42
C GLN A 244 -4.66 3.39 -15.21
N ASN A 245 -4.51 4.36 -14.30
CA ASN A 245 -5.50 5.38 -13.96
C ASN A 245 -6.87 4.84 -13.47
N THR A 246 -6.93 3.54 -13.15
CA THR A 246 -8.03 2.87 -12.50
C THR A 246 -7.48 1.98 -11.38
N SER A 247 -8.34 1.56 -10.45
CA SER A 247 -7.97 0.57 -9.45
C SER A 247 -7.99 -0.82 -10.08
N ILE A 248 -6.92 -1.58 -9.89
CA ILE A 248 -6.81 -2.95 -10.39
C ILE A 248 -7.91 -3.85 -9.83
N MET A 249 -8.39 -3.57 -8.62
CA MET A 249 -9.47 -4.33 -7.99
C MET A 249 -10.82 -4.13 -8.65
N ARG A 250 -11.03 -3.04 -9.41
CA ARG A 250 -12.26 -2.87 -10.18
C ARG A 250 -12.37 -3.88 -11.31
N GLN A 251 -11.24 -4.39 -11.80
CA GLN A 251 -11.17 -5.24 -12.99
C GLN A 251 -12.10 -4.70 -14.08
N ASP A 252 -11.94 -3.42 -14.41
CA ASP A 252 -12.81 -2.73 -15.36
C ASP A 252 -12.81 -3.49 -16.69
N THR A 253 -13.97 -4.05 -17.02
CA THR A 253 -14.21 -4.81 -18.25
C THR A 253 -15.28 -4.13 -19.11
N ASP A 254 -15.68 -2.90 -18.79
CA ASP A 254 -16.73 -2.17 -19.51
C ASP A 254 -16.39 -2.03 -20.99
N TYR A 255 -15.10 -1.87 -21.30
CA TYR A 255 -14.62 -1.85 -22.68
C TYR A 255 -14.83 -3.19 -23.40
N LEU A 256 -14.62 -4.33 -22.73
CA LEU A 256 -14.89 -5.65 -23.31
C LEU A 256 -16.38 -5.82 -23.55
N VAL A 257 -17.21 -5.43 -22.59
CA VAL A 257 -18.68 -5.51 -22.71
C VAL A 257 -19.15 -4.70 -23.91
N ARG A 258 -18.76 -3.41 -23.97
CA ARG A 258 -19.14 -2.52 -25.07
C ARG A 258 -18.70 -3.04 -26.44
N ASP A 259 -17.47 -3.54 -26.54
CA ASP A 259 -16.87 -3.85 -27.83
C ASP A 259 -17.15 -5.30 -28.29
N ARG A 260 -17.55 -6.21 -27.36
CA ARG A 260 -17.68 -7.65 -27.64
C ARG A 260 -19.05 -8.25 -27.37
N CYS A 261 -19.89 -7.69 -26.50
CA CYS A 261 -21.18 -8.33 -26.16
C CYS A 261 -22.20 -8.36 -27.30
N SER A 262 -22.02 -7.55 -28.35
CA SER A 262 -22.85 -7.58 -29.55
C SER A 262 -22.40 -8.63 -30.58
N LEU A 263 -21.23 -9.25 -30.39
CA LEU A 263 -20.73 -10.29 -31.30
C LEU A 263 -21.48 -11.60 -31.05
N PRO A 264 -21.79 -12.37 -32.11
CA PRO A 264 -22.43 -13.67 -31.95
C PRO A 264 -21.50 -14.63 -31.20
N MET A 265 -22.05 -15.38 -30.25
CA MET A 265 -21.33 -16.47 -29.60
C MET A 265 -21.23 -17.65 -30.58
N THR A 266 -20.01 -18.11 -30.86
CA THR A 266 -19.80 -19.32 -31.67
C THR A 266 -19.97 -20.57 -30.82
N GLU A 267 -20.23 -21.72 -31.46
CA GLU A 267 -20.30 -23.01 -30.77
C GLU A 267 -18.99 -23.32 -30.01
N GLU A 268 -17.83 -23.03 -30.61
CA GLU A 268 -16.52 -23.22 -29.95
C GLU A 268 -16.40 -22.37 -28.67
N MET A 269 -16.88 -21.11 -28.70
CA MET A 269 -16.89 -20.25 -27.51
C MET A 269 -17.83 -20.79 -26.43
N TYR A 270 -18.97 -21.33 -26.83
CA TYR A 270 -19.93 -21.94 -25.91
C TYR A 270 -19.36 -23.21 -25.25
N GLU A 271 -18.71 -24.09 -26.03
CA GLU A 271 -18.04 -25.28 -25.50
C GLU A 271 -16.97 -24.90 -24.46
N ARG A 272 -16.13 -23.90 -24.74
CA ARG A 272 -15.13 -23.42 -23.78
C ARG A 272 -15.75 -22.86 -22.50
N LEU A 273 -16.88 -22.15 -22.60
CA LEU A 273 -17.62 -21.64 -21.44
C LEU A 273 -18.21 -22.80 -20.61
N ALA A 274 -18.81 -23.79 -21.28
CA ALA A 274 -19.36 -24.98 -20.63
C ALA A 274 -18.27 -25.79 -19.91
N ASP A 275 -17.09 -25.93 -20.52
CA ASP A 275 -15.93 -26.58 -19.90
C ASP A 275 -15.43 -25.83 -18.67
N LEU A 276 -15.35 -24.50 -18.74
CA LEU A 276 -15.03 -23.65 -17.59
C LEU A 276 -16.03 -23.85 -16.44
N GLU A 277 -17.32 -23.85 -16.76
CA GLU A 277 -18.37 -24.05 -15.76
C GLU A 277 -18.29 -25.45 -15.12
N ASN A 278 -18.10 -26.49 -15.93
CA ASN A 278 -17.93 -27.86 -15.47
C ASN A 278 -16.69 -28.05 -14.58
N ALA A 279 -15.58 -27.39 -14.92
CA ALA A 279 -14.39 -27.38 -14.10
C ALA A 279 -14.67 -26.72 -12.74
N ARG A 280 -15.32 -25.54 -12.73
CA ARG A 280 -15.67 -24.82 -11.50
C ARG A 280 -16.64 -25.60 -10.61
N ARG A 281 -17.72 -26.14 -11.17
CA ARG A 281 -18.67 -27.00 -10.44
C ARG A 281 -17.99 -28.22 -9.84
N GLY A 282 -16.97 -28.75 -10.52
CA GLY A 282 -16.16 -29.86 -10.05
C GLY A 282 -14.97 -29.49 -9.17
N ALA A 283 -14.79 -28.22 -8.79
CA ALA A 283 -13.61 -27.71 -8.08
C ALA A 283 -12.26 -28.10 -8.72
N ARG A 284 -12.22 -28.14 -10.06
CA ARG A 284 -11.03 -28.46 -10.87
C ARG A 284 -10.42 -27.19 -11.45
N VAL A 285 -9.11 -27.23 -11.69
CA VAL A 285 -8.38 -26.15 -12.37
C VAL A 285 -8.78 -26.15 -13.85
N TRP A 286 -8.97 -24.95 -14.42
CA TRP A 286 -9.25 -24.72 -15.84
C TRP A 286 -8.16 -23.81 -16.41
N GLY A 287 -7.50 -24.24 -17.48
CA GLY A 287 -6.35 -23.55 -18.07
C GLY A 287 -5.28 -24.51 -18.54
#